data_AF-A0A7X1FJH8-F1
#
_entry.id   AF-A0A7X1FJH8-F1
#
_cell.length_a   1.000
_cell.length_b   1.000
_cell.length_c   1.000
_cell.angle_alpha   90.00
_cell.angle_beta   90.00
_cell.angle_gamma   90.00
#
_symmetry.space_group_name_H-M   'P 1'
#
loop_
_entity.id
_entity.type
_entity.pdbx_description
1 polymer ?
#
loop_
_entity_poly.entity_id
_entity_poly.type
_entity_poly.pdbx_seq_one_letter_code
_entity_poly.pdbx_strand_id
1 'polypeptide(L)'
;MSRSYASKSIRPVTLQMLRARLGTIIRRNEALTNQQLMLSLDGQKYPVDSDNLKISDDGVIELELYQPNAAVAAIAYALANPCESPLDFLRCWNSGDFEAIRQEWDDVPEEVFLGADPLHKVMEDRS
;
A
#
# COMPACT_ATOMS: atom_id res chain seq x y z
N MET A 1 -24.46 34.77 28.72
CA MET A 1 -23.13 34.45 28.16
C MET A 1 -23.31 33.58 26.93
N SER A 2 -23.28 34.17 25.73
CA SER A 2 -23.48 33.43 24.48
C SER A 2 -22.14 32.86 24.00
N ARG A 3 -22.01 31.54 23.95
CA ARG A 3 -20.85 30.87 23.35
C ARG A 3 -20.92 31.07 21.83
N SER A 4 -20.05 31.91 21.30
CA SER A 4 -19.80 32.00 19.86
C SER A 4 -19.07 30.73 19.43
N TYR A 5 -19.76 29.82 18.74
CA TYR A 5 -19.11 28.73 18.03
C TYR A 5 -18.50 29.31 16.77
N ALA A 6 -17.20 29.62 16.80
CA ALA A 6 -16.46 29.98 15.61
C ALA A 6 -16.48 28.76 14.66
N SER A 7 -17.26 28.84 13.58
CA SER A 7 -17.20 27.82 12.54
C SER A 7 -15.83 27.91 11.89
N LYS A 8 -15.09 26.80 11.88
CA LYS A 8 -13.82 26.71 11.16
C LYS A 8 -14.14 26.89 9.68
N SER A 9 -13.81 28.05 9.12
CA SER A 9 -13.95 28.30 7.68
C SER A 9 -13.02 27.33 6.94
N ILE A 10 -13.61 26.28 6.35
CA ILE A 10 -12.89 25.33 5.52
C ILE A 10 -12.71 26.00 4.16
N ARG A 11 -11.49 26.47 3.87
CA ARG A 11 -11.14 26.95 2.53
C ARG A 11 -10.82 25.74 1.65
N PRO A 12 -11.40 25.65 0.44
CA PRO A 12 -11.07 24.57 -0.47
C PRO A 12 -9.60 24.65 -0.86
N VAL A 13 -8.98 23.48 -1.03
CA VAL A 13 -7.66 23.36 -1.63
C VAL A 13 -7.85 23.23 -3.12
N THR A 14 -7.21 24.11 -3.90
CA THR A 14 -7.24 24.04 -5.36
C THR A 14 -5.94 23.45 -5.92
N LEU A 15 -5.96 23.00 -7.17
CA LEU A 15 -4.75 22.54 -7.87
C LEU A 15 -3.67 23.62 -7.92
N GLN A 16 -4.04 24.89 -8.04
CA GLN A 16 -3.10 26.01 -8.01
C GLN A 16 -2.42 26.14 -6.64
N MET A 17 -3.18 25.97 -5.55
CA MET A 17 -2.63 25.98 -4.18
C MET A 17 -1.69 24.79 -3.95
N LEU A 18 -2.08 23.59 -4.41
CA LEU A 18 -1.24 22.39 -4.34
C LEU A 18 0.06 22.56 -5.13
N ARG A 19 -0.01 23.04 -6.37
CA ARG A 19 1.17 23.30 -7.22
C ARG A 19 2.15 24.25 -6.54
N ALA A 20 1.66 25.36 -6.00
CA ALA A 20 2.51 26.32 -5.28
C ALA A 20 3.16 25.70 -4.03
N ARG A 21 2.40 24.88 -3.30
CA ARG A 21 2.89 24.21 -2.10
C ARG A 21 3.96 23.16 -2.42
N LEU A 22 3.72 22.31 -3.40
CA LEU A 22 4.67 21.29 -3.86
C LEU A 22 5.97 21.94 -4.36
N GLY A 23 5.88 23.01 -5.17
CA GLY A 23 7.06 23.75 -5.61
C GLY A 23 7.88 24.33 -4.45
N THR A 24 7.22 24.76 -3.37
CA THR A 24 7.90 25.24 -2.16
C THR A 24 8.60 24.09 -1.42
N ILE A 25 7.99 22.90 -1.35
CA ILE A 25 8.57 21.73 -0.68
C ILE A 25 9.80 21.24 -1.44
N ILE A 26 9.70 21.05 -2.75
CA ILE A 26 10.79 20.61 -3.63
C ILE A 26 12.00 21.54 -3.50
N ARG A 27 11.77 22.87 -3.53
CA ARG A 27 12.85 23.85 -3.37
C ARG A 27 13.56 23.77 -2.01
N ARG A 28 12.85 23.34 -0.97
CA ARG A 28 13.40 23.25 0.39
C ARG A 28 14.06 21.91 0.67
N ASN A 29 13.68 20.86 -0.04
CA ASN A 29 14.17 19.51 0.16
C ASN A 29 14.28 18.79 -1.18
N GLU A 30 15.44 18.95 -1.81
CA GLU A 30 15.73 18.42 -3.14
C GLU A 30 15.66 16.88 -3.17
N ALA A 31 15.96 16.20 -2.06
CA ALA A 31 15.88 14.75 -1.95
C ALA A 31 14.47 14.21 -2.20
N LEU A 32 13.42 14.97 -1.86
CA LEU A 32 12.03 14.59 -2.11
C LEU A 32 11.66 14.63 -3.60
N THR A 33 12.48 15.21 -4.46
CA THR A 33 12.20 15.30 -5.91
C THR A 33 12.24 13.92 -6.57
N ASN A 34 13.14 13.04 -6.11
CA ASN A 34 13.38 11.73 -6.71
C ASN A 34 12.88 10.58 -5.83
N GLN A 35 12.32 10.87 -4.66
CA GLN A 35 11.78 9.86 -3.76
C GLN A 35 10.34 9.51 -4.14
N GLN A 36 10.00 8.22 -4.11
CA GLN A 36 8.62 7.77 -4.28
C GLN A 36 7.74 8.35 -3.16
N LEU A 37 6.59 8.91 -3.55
CA LEU A 37 5.62 9.43 -2.58
C LEU A 37 4.83 8.28 -1.97
N MET A 38 4.60 8.36 -0.66
CA MET A 38 3.79 7.41 0.09
C MET A 38 2.56 8.13 0.66
N LEU A 39 1.38 7.54 0.49
CA LEU A 39 0.15 7.96 1.13
C LEU A 39 0.00 7.24 2.48
N SER A 40 -0.28 7.98 3.55
CA SER A 40 -0.57 7.38 4.86
C SER A 40 -2.08 7.44 5.15
N LEU A 41 -2.72 6.29 5.30
CA LEU A 41 -4.12 6.14 5.72
C LEU A 41 -4.18 5.28 6.97
N ASP A 42 -4.71 5.83 8.06
CA ASP A 42 -4.80 5.15 9.37
C ASP A 42 -3.48 4.51 9.86
N GLY A 43 -2.36 5.15 9.51
CA GLY A 43 -1.01 4.69 9.84
C GLY A 43 -0.40 3.68 8.88
N GLN A 44 -1.17 3.14 7.93
CA GLN A 44 -0.65 2.31 6.84
C GLN A 44 -0.16 3.16 5.68
N LYS A 45 0.98 2.79 5.11
CA LYS A 45 1.61 3.50 3.99
C LYS A 45 1.36 2.76 2.68
N TYR A 46 0.96 3.49 1.65
CA TYR A 46 0.71 2.99 0.30
C TYR A 46 1.57 3.76 -0.70
N PRO A 47 2.27 3.08 -1.62
CA PRO A 47 3.00 3.77 -2.67
C PRO A 47 2.02 4.50 -3.59
N VAL A 48 2.41 5.70 -4.03
CA VAL A 48 1.68 6.48 -5.03
C VAL A 48 2.47 6.43 -6.33
N ASP A 49 1.77 6.15 -7.43
CA ASP A 49 2.33 6.06 -8.78
C ASP A 49 1.41 6.77 -9.79
N SER A 50 1.84 6.81 -11.06
CA SER A 50 1.09 7.48 -12.13
C SER A 50 -0.22 6.79 -12.50
N ASP A 51 -0.36 5.51 -12.17
CA ASP A 51 -1.49 4.70 -12.57
C ASP A 51 -2.58 4.71 -11.49
N ASN A 52 -2.16 4.84 -10.23
CA ASN A 52 -3.02 4.77 -9.05
C ASN A 52 -3.52 6.12 -8.53
N LEU A 53 -2.91 7.25 -8.92
CA LEU A 53 -3.35 8.60 -8.57
C LEU A 53 -3.84 9.35 -9.81
N LYS A 54 -5.14 9.69 -9.81
CA LYS A 54 -5.77 10.49 -10.87
C LYS A 54 -6.51 11.67 -10.30
N ILE A 55 -6.70 12.68 -11.14
CA ILE A 55 -7.58 13.81 -10.84
C ILE A 55 -8.60 13.84 -11.97
N SER A 56 -9.87 13.64 -11.64
CA SER A 56 -10.98 13.67 -12.59
C SER A 56 -11.28 15.09 -13.07
N ASP A 57 -12.08 15.19 -14.14
CA ASP A 57 -12.46 16.49 -14.73
C ASP A 57 -13.27 17.39 -13.78
N ASP A 58 -13.97 16.80 -12.81
CA ASP A 58 -14.71 17.52 -11.76
C ASP A 58 -13.86 17.83 -10.51
N GLY A 59 -12.56 17.55 -10.57
CA GLY A 59 -11.58 17.92 -9.53
C GLY A 59 -11.55 16.98 -8.33
N VAL A 60 -11.99 15.73 -8.49
CA VAL A 60 -11.88 14.68 -7.47
C VAL A 60 -10.52 14.02 -7.59
N ILE A 61 -9.84 13.84 -6.46
CA ILE A 61 -8.62 13.03 -6.39
C ILE A 61 -9.07 11.57 -6.22
N GLU A 62 -8.81 10.77 -7.25
CA GLU A 62 -9.07 9.33 -7.26
C GLU A 62 -7.77 8.59 -6.93
N LEU A 63 -7.88 7.63 -6.01
CA LEU A 63 -6.77 6.82 -5.53
C LEU A 63 -7.19 5.36 -5.53
N GLU A 64 -6.52 4.55 -6.36
CA GLU A 64 -6.68 3.10 -6.38
C GLU A 64 -5.64 2.46 -5.48
N LEU A 65 -6.06 1.99 -4.31
CA LEU A 65 -5.14 1.31 -3.40
C LEU A 65 -5.02 -0.16 -3.81
N TYR A 66 -3.84 -0.54 -4.29
CA TYR A 66 -3.48 -1.95 -4.40
C TYR A 66 -3.19 -2.48 -3.01
N GLN A 67 -4.13 -3.23 -2.45
CA GLN A 67 -3.81 -4.15 -1.36
C GLN A 67 -3.39 -5.48 -1.98
N PRO A 68 -2.14 -5.92 -1.80
CA PRO A 68 -1.76 -7.27 -2.16
C PRO A 68 -2.73 -8.22 -1.44
N ASN A 69 -3.48 -8.99 -2.21
CA ASN A 69 -4.36 -10.00 -1.65
C ASN A 69 -3.57 -11.29 -1.56
N ALA A 70 -3.02 -11.56 -0.38
CA ALA A 70 -2.21 -12.75 -0.13
C ALA A 70 -2.91 -14.06 -0.49
N ALA A 71 -4.25 -14.14 -0.37
CA ALA A 71 -5.00 -15.31 -0.82
C ALA A 71 -4.95 -15.48 -2.34
N VAL A 72 -5.09 -14.38 -3.08
CA VAL A 72 -4.97 -14.39 -4.55
C VAL A 72 -3.56 -14.78 -4.97
N ALA A 73 -2.54 -14.25 -4.29
CA ALA A 73 -1.14 -14.61 -4.54
C ALA A 73 -0.87 -16.10 -4.25
N ALA A 74 -1.39 -16.64 -3.14
CA ALA A 74 -1.27 -18.05 -2.81
C ALA A 74 -1.92 -18.96 -3.86
N ILE A 75 -3.13 -18.61 -4.32
CA ILE A 75 -3.82 -19.35 -5.37
C ILE A 75 -3.04 -19.27 -6.69
N ALA A 76 -2.55 -18.09 -7.06
CA ALA A 76 -1.76 -17.91 -8.29
C ALA A 76 -0.47 -18.73 -8.25
N TYR A 77 0.23 -18.75 -7.11
CA TYR A 77 1.42 -19.57 -6.91
C TYR A 77 1.11 -21.07 -7.07
N ALA A 78 0.06 -21.57 -6.42
CA ALA A 78 -0.34 -22.97 -6.50
C ALA A 78 -0.75 -23.39 -7.93
N LEU A 79 -1.36 -22.49 -8.70
CA LEU A 79 -1.72 -22.73 -10.10
C LEU A 79 -0.50 -22.70 -11.04
N ALA A 80 0.45 -21.79 -10.80
CA ALA A 80 1.66 -21.65 -11.61
C ALA A 80 2.69 -22.75 -11.33
N ASN A 81 2.70 -23.27 -10.10
CA ASN A 81 3.58 -24.33 -9.63
C ASN A 81 2.75 -25.56 -9.23
N PRO A 82 2.23 -26.32 -10.21
CA PRO A 82 1.59 -27.60 -9.93
C PRO A 82 2.65 -28.59 -9.45
N CYS A 83 3.01 -28.52 -8.18
CA CYS A 83 3.80 -29.51 -7.48
C CYS A 83 2.97 -30.78 -7.26
N GLU A 84 3.57 -31.83 -6.67
CA GLU A 84 2.83 -33.07 -6.36
C GLU A 84 1.69 -32.85 -5.35
N SER A 85 1.67 -31.72 -4.62
CA SER A 85 0.54 -31.36 -3.77
C SER A 85 0.29 -29.85 -3.63
N PRO A 86 -0.35 -29.20 -4.64
CA PRO A 86 -0.74 -27.79 -4.56
C PRO A 86 -1.82 -27.57 -3.49
N LEU A 87 -2.58 -28.62 -3.17
CA LEU A 87 -3.59 -28.59 -2.12
C LEU A 87 -2.97 -28.59 -0.72
N ASP A 88 -1.84 -29.27 -0.50
CA ASP A 88 -1.18 -29.23 0.81
C ASP A 88 -0.58 -27.84 1.08
N PHE A 89 0.03 -27.22 0.08
CA PHE A 89 0.43 -25.81 0.16
C PHE A 89 -0.75 -24.90 0.56
N LEU A 90 -1.89 -25.00 -0.15
CA LEU A 90 -3.07 -24.18 0.16
C LEU A 90 -3.68 -24.50 1.53
N ARG A 91 -3.58 -25.74 2.00
CA ARG A 91 -4.01 -26.13 3.36
C ARG A 91 -3.14 -25.47 4.41
N CYS A 92 -1.82 -25.58 4.28
CA CYS A 92 -0.86 -24.91 5.17
C CYS A 92 -1.09 -23.40 5.19
N TRP A 93 -1.33 -22.81 4.01
CA TRP A 93 -1.58 -21.37 3.88
C TRP A 93 -2.86 -20.96 4.59
N ASN A 94 -3.95 -21.70 4.35
CA ASN A 94 -5.25 -21.43 4.97
C ASN A 94 -5.26 -21.68 6.48
N SER A 95 -4.41 -22.57 7.00
CA SER A 95 -4.25 -22.77 8.45
C SER A 95 -3.33 -21.75 9.13
N GLY A 96 -2.69 -20.86 8.36
CA GLY A 96 -1.70 -19.91 8.87
C GLY A 96 -0.36 -20.55 9.26
N ASP A 97 -0.06 -21.73 8.72
CA ASP A 97 1.22 -22.42 8.94
C ASP A 97 2.28 -21.90 7.95
N PHE A 98 2.56 -20.59 8.05
CA PHE A 98 3.48 -19.90 7.14
C PHE A 98 4.94 -20.34 7.33
N GLU A 99 5.29 -20.88 8.50
CA GLU A 99 6.61 -21.42 8.78
C GLU A 99 6.86 -22.71 7.98
N ALA A 100 5.90 -23.64 7.97
CA ALA A 100 5.98 -24.83 7.11
C ALA A 100 6.11 -24.43 5.63
N ILE A 101 5.38 -23.38 5.21
CA ILE A 101 5.47 -22.89 3.83
C ILE A 101 6.89 -22.43 3.49
N ARG A 102 7.53 -21.65 4.37
CA ARG A 102 8.90 -21.15 4.15
C ARG A 102 9.96 -22.24 4.16
N GLN A 103 9.69 -23.37 4.82
CA GLN A 103 10.64 -24.48 4.94
C GLN A 103 10.52 -25.47 3.78
N GLU A 104 9.32 -25.68 3.26
CA GLU A 104 9.04 -26.70 2.24
C GLU A 104 8.93 -26.12 0.82
N TRP A 105 8.63 -24.82 0.67
CA TRP A 105 8.52 -24.15 -0.62
C TRP A 105 9.40 -22.89 -0.68
N ASP A 106 10.66 -23.07 -1.08
CA ASP A 106 11.70 -22.02 -1.09
C ASP A 106 11.43 -20.85 -2.09
N ASP A 107 10.65 -21.08 -3.14
CA ASP A 107 10.40 -20.10 -4.22
C ASP A 107 9.04 -19.38 -4.10
N VAL A 108 8.43 -19.35 -2.91
CA VAL A 108 7.13 -18.69 -2.70
C VAL A 108 7.29 -17.17 -2.71
N PRO A 109 6.55 -16.43 -3.56
CA PRO A 109 6.62 -14.97 -3.62
C PRO A 109 6.16 -14.33 -2.30
N GLU A 110 6.79 -13.21 -1.92
CA GLU A 110 6.47 -12.50 -0.66
C GLU A 110 5.00 -12.06 -0.59
N GLU A 111 4.39 -11.77 -1.74
CA GLU A 111 2.99 -11.39 -1.88
C GLU A 111 2.02 -12.41 -1.31
N VAL A 112 2.43 -13.69 -1.19
CA VAL A 112 1.68 -14.77 -0.54
C VAL A 112 1.53 -14.55 0.97
N PHE A 113 2.42 -13.78 1.58
CA PHE A 113 2.43 -13.54 3.03
C PHE A 113 1.97 -12.11 3.38
N LEU A 114 2.10 -11.14 2.47
CA LEU A 114 1.76 -9.74 2.70
C LEU A 114 0.31 -9.54 3.13
N GLY A 115 0.11 -9.20 4.41
CA GLY A 115 -1.21 -8.97 5.00
C GLY A 115 -1.93 -10.23 5.51
N ALA A 116 -1.40 -11.43 5.23
CA ALA A 116 -1.91 -12.70 5.78
C ALA A 116 -1.10 -13.18 6.99
N ASP A 117 0.23 -13.03 6.97
CA ASP A 117 1.10 -13.38 8.10
C ASP A 117 1.39 -12.14 8.97
N PRO A 118 0.91 -12.08 10.22
CA PRO A 118 1.19 -10.97 11.14
C PRO A 118 2.67 -10.80 11.49
N LEU A 119 3.47 -11.85 11.32
CA LEU A 119 4.92 -11.85 11.56
C LEU A 119 5.71 -11.47 10.32
N HIS A 120 5.07 -11.45 9.15
CA HIS A 120 5.70 -11.02 7.92
C HIS A 120 5.89 -9.51 7.95
N LYS A 121 7.06 -9.12 8.46
CA LYS A 121 7.53 -7.75 8.39
C LYS A 121 7.82 -7.47 6.93
N VAL A 122 7.02 -6.59 6.31
CA VAL A 122 7.54 -5.78 5.21
C VAL A 122 8.85 -5.22 5.74
N MET A 123 9.98 -5.62 5.17
CA MET A 123 11.28 -5.09 5.56
C MET A 123 11.16 -3.57 5.42
N GLU A 124 10.95 -2.86 6.54
CA GLU A 124 11.29 -1.45 6.61
C GLU A 124 12.78 -1.43 6.34
N ASP A 125 13.08 -0.97 5.14
CA ASP A 125 14.40 -0.76 4.59
C ASP A 125 15.34 -0.21 5.66
N ARG A 126 16.17 -1.11 6.18
CA ARG A 126 17.33 -0.77 6.98
C ARG A 126 18.52 -0.85 6.03
N SER A 127 18.74 0.18 5.22
CA SER A 127 20.03 0.87 5.04
C SER A 127 19.95 1.97 3.98
#